data_AF-A0AAV6L1T9-F1
#
_entry.id   AF-A0AAV6L1T9-F1
#
_cell.length_a   1.000
_cell.length_b   1.000
_cell.length_c   1.000
_cell.angle_alpha   90.00
_cell.angle_beta   90.00
_cell.angle_gamma   90.00
#
_symmetry.space_group_name_H-M   'P 1'
#
loop_
_entity.id
_entity.type
_entity.pdbx_description
1 polymer ?
#
loop_
_entity_poly.entity_id
_entity_poly.type
_entity_poly.pdbx_seq_one_letter_code
_entity_poly.pdbx_strand_id
1 'polypeptide(L)'
;MDVVKQRQQENEPGKECGVAYMDTLVDLELPEEKRKLNEKEKVSLCSEFLNEGTDTTSIAMQWIMANLVKYPHVQTKLYEEINGIVGPSPQLREKNEKEVMVMIKEEDLQRIAVLKICGFRRP
;
A
#
# COMPACT_ATOMS: atom_id res chain seq x y z
N MET A 1 7.48 15.40 16.41
CA MET A 1 6.63 16.59 16.66
C MET A 1 7.10 17.63 15.65
N ASP A 2 6.43 17.89 14.52
CA ASP A 2 4.99 18.03 14.34
C ASP A 2 4.53 17.75 12.88
N VAL A 3 4.67 16.52 12.37
CA VAL A 3 4.10 16.12 11.07
C VAL A 3 2.58 16.34 11.03
N VAL A 4 1.91 16.17 12.17
CA VAL A 4 0.46 16.43 12.33
C VAL A 4 0.14 17.91 12.15
N LYS A 5 0.90 18.82 12.77
CA LYS A 5 0.64 20.26 12.65
C LYS A 5 1.01 20.79 11.27
N GLN A 6 2.07 20.23 10.66
CA GLN A 6 2.48 20.58 9.31
C GLN A 6 1.37 20.22 8.30
N ARG A 7 0.76 19.03 8.43
CA ARG A 7 -0.40 18.63 7.60
C ARG A 7 -1.65 19.49 7.83
N GLN A 8 -1.92 19.89 9.08
CA GLN A 8 -3.04 20.79 9.36
C GLN A 8 -2.87 22.17 8.72
N GLN A 9 -1.63 22.65 8.57
CA GLN A 9 -1.32 23.93 7.92
C GLN A 9 -1.30 23.83 6.39
N GLU A 10 -0.98 22.66 5.82
CA GLU A 10 -0.90 22.42 4.38
C GLU A 10 -2.25 22.09 3.71
N ASN A 11 -3.34 22.09 4.47
CA ASN A 11 -4.68 21.77 3.97
C ASN A 11 -5.26 22.98 3.19
N GLU A 12 -4.67 23.28 2.03
CA GLU A 12 -5.19 24.27 1.09
C GLU A 12 -6.45 23.74 0.38
N PRO A 13 -7.52 24.55 0.26
CA PRO A 13 -8.74 24.15 -0.43
C PRO A 13 -8.49 24.07 -1.94
N GLY A 14 -8.07 22.91 -2.42
CA GLY A 14 -7.86 22.66 -3.87
C GLY A 14 -6.92 21.52 -4.23
N LYS A 15 -6.18 20.94 -3.26
CA LYS A 15 -5.34 19.76 -3.51
C LYS A 15 -6.11 18.53 -3.03
N GLU A 16 -6.52 17.65 -3.95
CA GLU A 16 -7.06 16.31 -3.62
C GLU A 16 -5.95 15.44 -3.00
N CYS A 17 -5.53 15.77 -1.79
CA CYS A 17 -4.76 14.88 -0.94
C CYS A 17 -5.78 13.92 -0.32
N GLY A 18 -5.70 12.64 -0.65
CA GLY A 18 -6.60 11.64 -0.07
C GLY A 18 -6.61 11.73 1.47
N VAL A 19 -7.79 11.55 2.07
CA VAL A 19 -7.95 11.61 3.54
C VAL A 19 -7.07 10.53 4.18
N ALA A 20 -6.08 10.93 4.97
CA ALA A 20 -5.26 9.98 5.69
C ALA A 20 -5.98 9.48 6.95
N TYR A 21 -5.64 8.28 7.41
CA TYR A 21 -6.22 7.71 8.64
C TYR A 21 -6.10 8.66 9.84
N MET A 22 -4.94 9.32 10.01
CA MET A 22 -4.72 10.33 11.04
C MET A 22 -5.72 11.50 10.97
N ASP A 23 -6.10 11.93 9.77
CA ASP A 23 -7.03 13.06 9.59
C ASP A 23 -8.41 12.69 10.15
N THR A 24 -8.84 11.44 9.96
CA THR A 24 -10.09 10.93 10.55
C THR A 24 -10.05 10.87 12.08
N LEU A 25 -8.89 10.55 12.67
CA LEU A 25 -8.73 10.46 14.13
C LEU A 25 -8.66 11.84 14.81
N VAL A 26 -8.27 12.88 14.07
CA VAL A 26 -8.25 14.26 14.57
C VAL A 26 -9.67 14.81 14.75
N ASP A 27 -10.58 14.45 13.84
CA ASP A 27 -11.97 14.90 13.85
C ASP A 27 -12.91 13.98 14.63
N LEU A 28 -12.42 12.81 15.07
CA LEU A 28 -13.22 11.81 15.78
C LEU A 28 -13.59 12.27 17.21
N GLU A 29 -14.88 12.19 17.51
CA GLU A 29 -15.44 12.38 18.85
C GLU A 29 -16.03 11.07 19.38
N LEU A 30 -15.69 10.73 20.63
CA LEU A 30 -16.20 9.53 21.27
C LEU A 30 -17.69 9.71 21.62
N PRO A 31 -18.58 8.79 21.20
CA PRO A 31 -20.04 8.98 21.34
C PRO A 31 -20.51 8.99 22.80
N GLU A 32 -19.83 8.25 23.69
CA GLU A 32 -20.20 8.15 25.11
C GLU A 32 -19.62 9.29 25.96
N GLU A 33 -18.35 9.61 25.74
CA GLU A 33 -17.62 10.60 26.55
C GLU A 33 -17.72 12.03 25.98
N LYS A 34 -18.25 12.20 24.76
CA LYS A 34 -18.39 13.48 24.04
C LYS A 34 -17.10 14.31 24.05
N ARG A 35 -15.95 13.64 23.96
CA ARG A 35 -14.63 14.26 23.90
C ARG A 35 -13.85 13.75 22.71
N LYS A 36 -12.83 14.51 22.32
CA LYS A 36 -11.84 14.11 21.31
C LYS A 36 -10.81 13.14 21.89
N LEU A 37 -10.14 12.42 20.99
CA LEU A 37 -8.98 11.60 21.33
C LEU A 37 -7.81 12.49 21.80
N ASN A 38 -7.13 12.04 22.84
CA ASN A 38 -5.85 12.61 23.25
C ASN A 38 -4.73 12.13 22.31
N GLU A 39 -3.63 12.86 22.26
CA GLU A 39 -2.48 12.54 21.39
C GLU A 39 -1.94 11.13 21.61
N LYS A 40 -1.92 10.65 22.86
CA LYS A 40 -1.51 9.26 23.17
C LYS A 40 -2.45 8.22 22.57
N GLU A 41 -3.75 8.47 22.62
CA GLU A 41 -4.77 7.58 22.05
C GLU A 41 -4.67 7.55 20.53
N LYS A 42 -4.51 8.72 19.88
CA LYS A 42 -4.30 8.81 18.43
C LYS A 42 -3.04 8.05 17.99
N VAL A 43 -1.93 8.20 18.72
CA VAL A 43 -0.68 7.49 18.43
C VAL A 43 -0.84 5.99 18.64
N SER A 44 -1.54 5.54 19.70
CA SER A 44 -1.80 4.11 19.96
C SER A 44 -2.59 3.49 18.81
N LEU A 45 -3.71 4.11 18.41
CA LEU A 45 -4.57 3.60 17.34
C LEU A 45 -3.85 3.55 15.98
N CYS A 46 -3.01 4.55 15.68
CA CYS A 46 -2.15 4.51 14.48
C CYS A 46 -1.12 3.39 14.55
N SER A 47 -0.50 3.18 15.72
CA SER A 47 0.51 2.15 15.93
C SER A 47 -0.08 0.75 15.83
N GLU A 48 -1.24 0.50 16.44
CA GLU A 48 -1.97 -0.77 16.36
C GLU A 48 -2.30 -1.11 14.91
N PHE A 49 -2.89 -0.18 14.16
CA PHE A 49 -3.24 -0.37 12.75
C PHE A 49 -2.02 -0.77 11.90
N LEU A 50 -0.89 -0.08 12.08
CA LEU A 50 0.32 -0.35 11.33
C LEU A 50 0.97 -1.67 11.73
N ASN A 51 1.04 -1.99 13.02
CA ASN A 51 1.68 -3.21 13.51
C ASN A 51 0.87 -4.46 13.11
N GLU A 52 -0.46 -4.43 13.25
CA GLU A 52 -1.32 -5.56 12.88
C GLU A 52 -1.27 -5.87 11.37
N GLY A 53 -1.23 -4.83 10.53
CA GLY A 53 -1.17 -4.99 9.08
C GLY A 53 0.20 -5.42 8.55
N THR A 54 1.29 -5.00 9.20
CA THR A 54 2.65 -5.20 8.68
C THR A 54 3.11 -6.65 8.80
N ASP A 55 2.90 -7.30 9.94
CA ASP A 55 3.40 -8.66 10.16
C ASP A 55 2.73 -9.68 9.23
N THR A 56 1.40 -9.58 9.11
CA THR A 56 0.61 -10.49 8.26
C THR A 56 0.93 -10.31 6.77
N THR A 57 1.06 -9.07 6.32
CA THR A 57 1.45 -8.75 4.93
C THR A 57 2.87 -9.20 4.63
N SER A 58 3.81 -9.01 5.57
CA SER A 58 5.20 -9.45 5.41
C SER A 58 5.31 -10.96 5.29
N ILE A 59 4.60 -11.70 6.14
CA ILE A 59 4.54 -13.17 6.07
C ILE A 59 3.92 -13.61 4.74
N ALA A 60 2.81 -12.99 4.31
CA ALA A 60 2.19 -13.32 3.03
C ALA A 60 3.15 -13.08 1.85
N MET A 61 3.86 -11.95 1.85
CA MET A 61 4.86 -11.63 0.83
C MET A 61 6.00 -12.66 0.82
N GLN A 62 6.50 -13.05 1.99
CA GLN A 62 7.54 -14.09 2.10
C GLN A 62 7.07 -15.42 1.48
N TRP A 63 5.83 -15.85 1.76
CA TRP A 63 5.27 -17.06 1.16
C TRP A 63 5.06 -16.95 -0.35
N ILE A 64 4.61 -15.80 -0.85
CA ILE A 64 4.47 -15.55 -2.28
C ILE A 64 5.85 -15.69 -2.95
N MET A 65 6.87 -15.01 -2.42
CA MET A 65 8.23 -15.07 -2.96
C MET A 65 8.81 -16.49 -2.91
N ALA A 66 8.59 -17.22 -1.81
CA ALA A 66 9.01 -18.61 -1.69
C ALA A 66 8.38 -19.51 -2.75
N ASN A 67 7.09 -19.31 -3.06
CA ASN A 67 6.41 -20.04 -4.13
C ASN A 67 6.91 -19.65 -5.52
N LEU A 68 7.20 -18.36 -5.77
CA LEU A 68 7.76 -17.91 -7.05
C LEU A 68 9.14 -18.54 -7.32
N VAL A 69 10.02 -18.54 -6.32
CA VAL A 69 11.35 -19.17 -6.41
C VAL A 69 11.24 -20.69 -6.62
N LYS A 70 10.28 -21.35 -5.95
CA LYS A 70 10.04 -22.79 -6.08
C LYS A 70 9.45 -23.18 -7.43
N TYR A 71 8.66 -22.30 -8.06
CA TYR A 71 7.96 -22.56 -9.31
C TYR A 71 8.34 -21.54 -10.41
N PRO A 72 9.54 -21.66 -11.02
CA PRO A 72 10.02 -20.69 -12.01
C PRO A 72 9.09 -20.46 -13.19
N HIS A 73 8.38 -21.51 -13.65
CA HIS A 73 7.40 -21.40 -14.74
C HIS A 73 6.22 -20.47 -14.39
N VAL A 74 5.80 -20.42 -13.12
CA VAL A 74 4.78 -19.48 -12.64
C VAL A 74 5.34 -18.07 -12.60
N GLN A 75 6.57 -17.91 -12.11
CA GLN A 75 7.26 -16.61 -12.08
C GLN A 75 7.44 -16.02 -13.49
N THR A 76 7.87 -16.83 -14.47
CA THR A 76 7.99 -16.39 -15.87
C THR A 76 6.65 -15.95 -16.43
N LYS A 77 5.60 -16.75 -16.25
CA LYS A 77 4.24 -16.41 -16.72
C LYS A 77 3.72 -15.12 -16.07
N LEU A 78 3.92 -14.95 -14.77
CA LEU A 78 3.54 -13.73 -14.05
C LEU A 78 4.29 -12.50 -14.58
N TYR A 79 5.59 -12.64 -14.83
CA TYR A 79 6.41 -11.57 -15.39
C TYR A 79 5.95 -11.17 -16.80
N GLU A 80 5.66 -12.14 -17.66
CA GLU A 80 5.13 -11.91 -19.01
C GLU A 80 3.77 -11.21 -18.96
N GLU A 81 2.88 -11.61 -18.06
CA GLU A 81 1.57 -10.99 -17.87
C GLU A 81 1.69 -9.52 -17.42
N ILE A 82 2.56 -9.25 -16.43
CA ILE A 82 2.81 -7.88 -15.96
C ILE A 82 3.40 -7.02 -17.09
N ASN A 83 4.41 -7.51 -17.81
CA ASN A 83 4.99 -6.78 -18.94
C ASN A 83 3.98 -6.56 -20.07
N GLY A 84 3.05 -7.49 -20.29
CA GLY A 84 2.00 -7.37 -21.30
C GLY A 84 0.95 -6.30 -20.98
N ILE A 85 0.71 -6.02 -19.70
CA ILE A 85 -0.27 -5.03 -19.24
C ILE A 85 0.37 -3.65 -19.03
N VAL A 86 1.50 -3.62 -18.33
CA VAL A 86 2.16 -2.39 -17.86
C VAL A 86 3.19 -1.87 -18.87
N GLY A 87 3.59 -2.72 -19.83
CA GLY A 87 4.68 -2.45 -20.76
C GLY A 87 6.04 -2.91 -20.21
N PRO A 88 7.09 -2.92 -21.05
CA PRO A 88 8.41 -3.36 -20.65
C PRO A 88 9.00 -2.45 -19.55
N SER A 89 9.66 -3.08 -18.57
CA SER A 89 10.35 -2.37 -17.49
C SER A 89 11.28 -1.28 -18.05
N PRO A 90 11.26 -0.06 -17.47
CA PRO A 90 12.14 1.04 -17.87
C PRO A 90 13.63 0.72 -17.76
N GLN A 91 14.00 -0.35 -17.06
CA GLN A 91 15.39 -0.78 -16.89
C GLN A 91 16.08 -1.20 -18.20
N LEU A 92 15.31 -1.43 -19.29
CA LEU A 92 15.84 -1.66 -20.64
C LEU A 92 15.91 -0.39 -21.50
N ARG A 93 15.43 0.75 -20.99
CA ARG A 93 15.64 2.06 -21.60
C ARG A 93 16.89 2.67 -20.95
N GLU A 94 17.87 2.98 -21.80
CA GLU A 94 19.17 3.52 -21.43
C GLU A 94 19.11 4.56 -20.29
N LYS A 95 20.03 4.38 -19.34
CA LYS A 95 20.37 5.25 -18.22
C LYS A 95 19.97 6.71 -18.44
N ASN A 96 18.79 7.09 -17.96
CA ASN A 96 18.49 8.45 -17.57
C ASN A 96 17.86 8.38 -16.19
N GLU A 97 18.55 8.98 -15.21
CA GLU A 97 18.32 8.91 -13.77
C GLU A 97 17.05 9.68 -13.35
N LYS A 98 15.91 9.35 -13.94
CA LYS A 98 14.61 9.77 -13.44
C LYS A 98 13.87 8.52 -13.05
N GLU A 99 13.96 8.24 -11.75
CA GLU A 99 13.13 7.33 -10.98
C GLU A 99 11.80 7.04 -11.68
N VAL A 100 11.75 5.96 -12.46
CA VAL A 100 10.51 5.59 -13.15
C VAL A 100 9.67 4.81 -12.14
N MET A 101 8.93 5.56 -11.34
CA MET A 101 7.80 5.02 -10.60
C MET A 101 6.78 4.53 -11.62
N VAL A 102 6.79 3.22 -11.88
CA VAL A 102 5.78 2.58 -12.72
C VAL A 102 4.48 2.60 -11.91
N MET A 103 3.62 3.55 -12.25
CA MET A 103 2.29 3.68 -11.65
C MET A 103 1.40 2.57 -12.19
N ILE A 104 1.33 1.44 -11.47
CA ILE A 104 0.33 0.40 -11.72
C ILE A 104 -1.02 0.98 -11.27
N LYS A 105 -1.96 1.13 -12.21
CA LYS A 105 -3.32 1.58 -11.86
C LYS A 105 -4.17 0.41 -11.37
N GLU A 106 -5.24 0.71 -10.65
CA GLU A 106 -6.20 -0.31 -10.20
C GLU A 106 -6.76 -1.13 -11.38
N GLU A 107 -6.98 -0.48 -12.52
CA GLU A 107 -7.40 -1.14 -13.77
C GLU A 107 -6.37 -2.19 -14.26
N ASP A 108 -5.08 -1.94 -14.06
CA ASP A 108 -4.01 -2.86 -14.45
C ASP A 108 -3.97 -4.06 -13.49
N LEU A 109 -4.15 -3.84 -12.19
CA LEU A 109 -4.23 -4.91 -11.18
C LEU A 109 -5.37 -5.88 -11.48
N GLN A 110 -6.53 -5.36 -11.88
CA GLN A 110 -7.69 -6.19 -12.23
C GLN A 110 -7.48 -7.06 -13.48
N ARG A 111 -6.48 -6.72 -14.32
CA ARG A 111 -6.14 -7.46 -15.54
C ARG A 111 -5.10 -8.55 -15.31
N ILE A 112 -4.40 -8.57 -14.18
CA ILE A 112 -3.42 -9.61 -13.83
C ILE A 112 -4.17 -10.85 -13.30
N ALA A 113 -4.32 -11.87 -14.13
CA ALA A 113 -5.06 -13.09 -13.83
C ALA A 113 -4.34 -13.98 -12.82
N VAL A 114 -2.99 -14.05 -12.84
CA VAL A 114 -2.24 -14.92 -11.93
C VAL A 114 -2.37 -14.48 -10.46
N LEU A 115 -2.49 -13.16 -10.18
CA LEU A 115 -2.73 -12.65 -8.82
C LEU A 115 -4.06 -13.13 -8.24
N LYS A 116 -5.10 -13.31 -9.07
CA LYS A 116 -6.42 -13.78 -8.63
C LYS A 116 -6.39 -15.23 -8.14
N ILE A 117 -5.44 -16.03 -8.61
CA ILE A 117 -5.29 -17.46 -8.24
C ILE A 117 -4.54 -17.61 -6.90
N CYS A 118 -3.77 -16.60 -6.49
CA CYS A 118 -3.04 -16.58 -5.21
C CYS A 118 -3.94 -16.40 -3.98
N GLY A 119 -5.27 -16.54 -4.12
CA GLY A 119 -6.24 -16.62 -3.03
C GLY A 119 -6.00 -17.83 -2.12
N PHE A 120 -5.02 -17.69 -1.23
CA PHE A 120 -4.89 -18.29 0.09
C PHE A 120 -5.45 -19.72 0.28
N ARG A 121 -4.95 -20.69 -0.49
CA ARG A 121 -4.97 -22.08 -0.04
C ARG A 121 -3.86 -22.26 0.99
N ARG A 122 -4.16 -22.09 2.28
CA ARG A 122 -3.36 -22.75 3.32
C ARG A 122 -3.68 -24.24 3.31
N PRO A 123 -2.69 -25.13 3.54
CA PRO A 123 -2.93 -26.53 3.83
C PRO A 123 -3.69 -26.72 5.16
#